data_AF-A0A2M6GH80-F1
#
_entry.id   AF-A0A2M6GH80-F1
#
_cell.length_a   1.000
_cell.length_b   1.000
_cell.length_c   1.000
_cell.angle_alpha   90.00
_cell.angle_beta   90.00
_cell.angle_gamma   90.00
#
_symmetry.space_group_name_H-M   'P 1'
#
loop_
_entity.id
_entity.type
_entity.pdbx_description
1 polymer ?
#
loop_
_entity_poly.entity_id
_entity_poly.type
_entity_poly.pdbx_seq_one_letter_code
_entity_poly.pdbx_strand_id
1 'polypeptide(L)'
;MKKLLGIAAFLLSFSLQAQQNPQYSQYIFNGMIINPAYTGSKKVININALHRMQWTGYGEDGISTQTLSVDGATKNDRIGLGMFMVHDRISYTGKYSVFGNAAVKLPVSETGVLSLGMAIGAYRHYIHSDQVRIIDEDDPSIPQGNDEFVVKPD
;
A
#
# COMPACT_ATOMS: atom_id res chain seq x y z
N MET A 1 -30.94 16.46 19.19
CA MET A 1 -30.05 16.36 17.99
C MET A 1 -28.65 15.87 18.34
N LYS A 2 -27.89 16.52 19.25
CA LYS A 2 -26.53 16.08 19.63
C LYS A 2 -26.44 14.62 20.16
N LYS A 3 -27.43 14.19 20.95
CA LYS A 3 -27.51 12.81 21.48
C LYS A 3 -27.74 11.75 20.40
N LEU A 4 -28.54 12.07 19.37
CA LEU A 4 -28.80 11.17 18.25
C LEU A 4 -27.56 11.02 17.35
N LEU A 5 -26.81 12.11 17.18
CA LEU A 5 -25.55 12.11 16.43
C LEU A 5 -24.49 11.24 17.12
N GLY A 6 -24.42 11.26 18.46
CA GLY A 6 -23.55 10.39 19.24
C GLY A 6 -23.91 8.91 19.15
N ILE A 7 -25.20 8.58 19.19
CA ILE A 7 -25.68 7.19 19.05
C ILE A 7 -25.39 6.65 17.64
N ALA A 8 -25.61 7.46 16.61
CA ALA A 8 -25.30 7.09 15.22
C ALA A 8 -23.79 6.84 15.02
N ALA A 9 -22.93 7.72 15.56
CA ALA A 9 -21.48 7.55 15.49
C ALA A 9 -21.00 6.27 16.22
N PHE A 10 -21.60 5.94 17.38
CA PHE A 10 -21.29 4.73 18.13
C PHE A 10 -21.73 3.44 17.42
N LEU A 11 -22.88 3.46 16.72
CA LEU A 11 -23.32 2.30 15.94
C LEU A 11 -22.44 2.06 14.71
N LEU A 12 -21.96 3.12 14.07
CA LEU A 12 -21.05 3.02 12.93
C LEU A 12 -19.68 2.46 13.30
N SER A 13 -19.20 2.63 14.54
CA SER A 13 -17.89 2.10 14.94
C SER A 13 -17.82 0.57 14.95
N PHE A 14 -18.94 -0.14 15.10
CA PHE A 14 -18.96 -1.60 15.06
C PHE A 14 -18.79 -2.19 13.64
N SER A 15 -18.86 -1.35 12.61
CA SER A 15 -18.70 -1.77 11.20
C SER A 15 -17.28 -1.52 10.66
N LEU A 16 -16.35 -1.04 11.50
CA LEU A 16 -15.00 -0.74 11.07
C LEU A 16 -14.15 -2.02 10.97
N GLN A 17 -13.67 -2.32 9.77
CA GLN A 17 -12.64 -3.32 9.58
C GLN A 17 -11.25 -2.70 9.81
N ALA A 18 -10.45 -3.30 10.68
CA ALA A 18 -9.06 -2.91 10.82
C ALA A 18 -8.27 -3.39 9.59
N GLN A 19 -7.53 -2.48 8.95
CA GLN A 19 -6.68 -2.79 7.80
C GLN A 19 -5.21 -2.60 8.18
N GLN A 20 -4.38 -3.58 7.85
CA GLN A 20 -2.94 -3.49 8.05
C GLN A 20 -2.25 -3.05 6.75
N ASN A 21 -1.84 -1.78 6.72
CA ASN A 21 -0.99 -1.26 5.65
C ASN A 21 0.49 -1.52 5.97
N PRO A 22 1.33 -1.81 4.96
CA PRO A 22 2.78 -1.89 5.16
C PRO A 22 3.32 -0.56 5.70
N GLN A 23 4.28 -0.62 6.62
CA GLN A 23 4.93 0.58 7.14
C GLN A 23 6.01 1.09 6.17
N TYR A 24 5.79 2.27 5.59
CA TYR A 24 6.76 2.95 4.73
C TYR A 24 7.53 4.03 5.50
N SER A 25 8.56 3.64 6.26
CA SER A 25 9.45 4.63 6.87
C SER A 25 10.30 5.39 5.84
N GLN A 26 10.44 4.85 4.63
CA GLN A 26 11.26 5.40 3.54
C GLN A 26 10.45 6.15 2.48
N TYR A 27 9.23 6.58 2.81
CA TYR A 27 8.35 7.31 1.88
C TYR A 27 8.95 8.61 1.32
N ILE A 28 9.93 9.20 2.01
CA ILE A 28 10.60 10.45 1.59
C ILE A 28 11.23 10.30 0.19
N PHE A 29 11.66 9.09 -0.17
CA PHE A 29 12.23 8.83 -1.49
C PHE A 29 11.15 8.64 -2.58
N ASN A 30 9.95 8.23 -2.18
CA ASN A 30 8.82 8.00 -3.07
C ASN A 30 7.49 8.49 -2.44
N GLY A 31 7.19 9.77 -2.69
CA GLY A 31 5.93 10.39 -2.24
C GLY A 31 4.68 9.88 -2.95
N MET A 32 4.81 9.23 -4.12
CA MET A 32 3.67 8.67 -4.87
C MET A 32 2.99 7.54 -4.08
N ILE A 33 3.73 6.79 -3.26
CA ILE A 33 3.18 5.69 -2.44
C ILE A 33 2.14 6.21 -1.43
N ILE A 34 2.28 7.44 -0.97
CA ILE A 34 1.36 8.05 0.00
C ILE A 34 0.31 8.93 -0.70
N ASN A 35 0.69 9.62 -1.77
CA ASN A 35 -0.18 10.56 -2.45
C ASN A 35 -0.10 10.37 -3.97
N PRO A 36 -1.15 9.83 -4.61
CA PRO A 36 -1.17 9.65 -6.07
C PRO A 36 -1.03 10.98 -6.83
N ALA A 37 -1.40 12.12 -6.24
CA ALA A 37 -1.23 13.43 -6.88
C ALA A 37 0.25 13.86 -7.01
N TYR A 38 1.16 13.21 -6.28
CA TYR A 38 2.60 13.43 -6.38
C TYR A 38 3.22 12.81 -7.65
N THR A 39 2.50 11.89 -8.31
CA THR A 39 2.96 11.16 -9.49
C THR A 39 3.44 12.10 -10.59
N GLY A 40 4.67 11.90 -11.06
CA GLY A 40 5.29 12.73 -12.11
C GLY A 40 5.63 14.15 -11.66
N SER A 41 5.52 14.51 -10.38
CA SER A 41 5.82 15.85 -9.86
C SER A 41 7.24 16.32 -10.20
N LYS A 42 8.20 15.38 -10.24
CA LYS A 42 9.62 15.62 -10.58
C LYS A 42 9.87 15.95 -12.06
N LYS A 43 8.87 15.81 -12.94
CA LYS A 43 8.92 16.08 -14.40
C LYS A 43 9.99 15.29 -15.17
N VAL A 44 10.54 14.25 -14.55
CA VAL A 44 11.49 13.31 -15.14
C VAL A 44 10.96 11.90 -14.91
N ILE A 45 11.45 10.94 -15.70
CA ILE A 45 11.22 9.53 -15.37
C ILE A 45 12.04 9.22 -14.13
N ASN A 46 11.36 8.85 -13.05
CA ASN A 46 11.96 8.48 -11.78
C ASN A 46 11.69 7.00 -11.52
N ILE A 47 12.76 6.24 -11.29
CA ILE A 47 12.69 4.81 -10.95
C ILE A 47 13.30 4.67 -9.55
N ASN A 48 12.58 4.04 -8.63
CA ASN A 48 13.07 3.76 -7.28
C ASN A 48 12.91 2.27 -6.98
N ALA A 49 13.95 1.67 -6.43
CA ALA A 49 13.96 0.32 -5.90
C ALA A 49 14.40 0.39 -4.44
N LEU A 50 13.68 -0.32 -3.58
CA LEU A 50 13.85 -0.25 -2.14
C LEU A 50 13.72 -1.63 -1.54
N HIS A 51 14.66 -1.98 -0.68
CA HIS A 51 14.68 -3.23 0.04
C HIS A 51 14.88 -2.94 1.52
N ARG A 52 13.97 -3.44 2.35
CA ARG A 52 14.01 -3.31 3.81
C ARG A 52 13.97 -4.70 4.41
N MET A 53 14.91 -4.99 5.30
CA MET A 53 14.87 -6.15 6.19
C MET A 53 14.80 -5.67 7.63
N GLN A 54 14.06 -6.40 8.45
CA GLN A 54 13.84 -6.12 9.85
C GLN A 54 13.93 -7.41 10.65
N TRP A 55 14.29 -7.27 11.93
CA TRP A 55 14.32 -8.36 12.90
C TRP A 55 15.21 -9.51 12.44
N THR A 56 16.27 -9.16 11.72
CA THR A 56 17.30 -10.08 11.26
C THR A 56 17.96 -10.73 12.47
N GLY A 57 17.91 -12.07 12.56
CA GLY A 57 18.53 -12.84 13.65
C GLY A 57 17.58 -13.41 14.70
N TYR A 58 16.26 -13.15 14.60
CA TYR A 58 15.23 -13.78 15.44
C TYR A 58 14.31 -14.66 14.56
N GLY A 59 14.59 -15.97 14.52
CA GLY A 59 13.86 -16.95 13.69
C GLY A 59 14.29 -16.96 12.21
N GLU A 60 13.91 -18.02 11.47
CA GLU A 60 14.20 -18.14 10.03
C GLU A 60 13.38 -17.16 9.17
N ASP A 61 12.32 -16.58 9.74
CA ASP A 61 11.36 -15.74 9.00
C ASP A 61 11.32 -14.29 9.47
N GLY A 62 12.39 -13.55 9.16
CA GLY A 62 12.45 -12.10 9.33
C GLY A 62 11.48 -11.35 8.40
N ILE A 63 11.11 -10.13 8.82
CA ILE A 63 10.21 -9.25 8.06
C ILE A 63 11.00 -8.60 6.92
N SER A 64 10.53 -8.75 5.68
CA SER A 64 11.16 -8.15 4.51
C SER A 64 10.13 -7.48 3.61
N THR A 65 10.42 -6.24 3.22
CA THR A 65 9.59 -5.46 2.30
C THR A 65 10.44 -4.98 1.13
N GLN A 66 9.97 -5.26 -0.08
CA GLN A 66 10.57 -4.85 -1.33
C GLN A 66 9.59 -3.94 -2.06
N THR A 67 10.10 -2.87 -2.65
CA THR A 67 9.29 -1.94 -3.44
C THR A 67 10.03 -1.56 -4.70
N LEU A 68 9.32 -1.62 -5.82
CA LEU A 68 9.77 -1.11 -7.11
C LEU A 68 8.74 -0.11 -7.60
N SER A 69 9.18 1.05 -8.03
CA SER A 69 8.28 2.10 -8.50
C SER A 69 8.88 2.85 -9.67
N VAL A 70 8.01 3.26 -10.59
CA VAL A 70 8.35 4.15 -11.69
C VAL A 70 7.26 5.20 -11.82
N ASP A 71 7.66 6.46 -11.97
CA ASP A 71 6.73 7.56 -12.27
C ASP A 71 7.35 8.59 -13.21
N GLY A 72 6.51 9.36 -13.88
CA GLY A 72 6.95 10.42 -14.77
C GLY A 72 5.79 11.31 -15.22
N ALA A 73 6.13 12.47 -15.77
CA ALA A 73 5.17 13.38 -16.40
C ALA A 73 5.18 13.22 -17.93
N THR A 74 4.03 13.46 -18.55
CA THR A 74 3.91 13.63 -20.00
C THR A 74 4.68 14.87 -20.46
N LYS A 75 5.00 14.95 -21.76
CA LYS A 75 5.78 16.08 -22.34
C LYS A 75 5.22 17.47 -22.06
N ASN A 76 3.92 17.58 -21.79
CA ASN A 76 3.23 18.84 -21.49
C ASN A 76 3.10 19.12 -19.99
N ASP A 77 3.71 18.31 -19.11
CA ASP A 77 3.64 18.37 -17.64
C ASP A 77 2.22 18.33 -17.03
N ARG A 78 1.18 18.07 -17.83
CA ARG A 78 -0.21 18.10 -17.36
C ARG A 78 -0.69 16.78 -16.78
N ILE A 79 -0.06 15.67 -17.14
CA ILE A 79 -0.44 14.34 -16.69
C ILE A 79 0.80 13.65 -16.11
N GLY A 80 0.68 13.14 -14.89
CA GLY A 80 1.63 12.22 -14.28
C GLY A 80 1.09 10.80 -14.38
N LEU A 81 1.93 9.85 -14.75
CA LEU A 81 1.63 8.43 -14.71
C LEU A 81 2.70 7.71 -13.91
N GLY A 82 2.28 6.72 -13.15
CA GLY A 82 3.19 5.95 -12.33
C GLY A 82 2.63 4.59 -11.96
N MET A 83 3.52 3.74 -11.52
CA MET A 83 3.20 2.41 -11.05
C MET A 83 4.14 2.07 -9.90
N PHE A 84 3.64 1.35 -8.92
CA PHE A 84 4.50 0.75 -7.92
C PHE A 84 4.04 -0.66 -7.56
N MET A 85 5.00 -1.50 -7.28
CA MET A 85 4.83 -2.89 -6.88
C MET A 85 5.49 -3.07 -5.52
N VAL A 86 4.83 -3.82 -4.66
CA VAL A 86 5.28 -4.08 -3.30
C VAL A 86 5.20 -5.57 -3.06
N HIS A 87 6.29 -6.14 -2.58
CA HIS A 87 6.32 -7.49 -2.05
C HIS A 87 6.68 -7.39 -0.58
N ASP A 88 5.71 -7.68 0.27
CA ASP A 88 5.84 -7.62 1.72
C ASP A 88 5.72 -9.04 2.29
N ARG A 89 6.70 -9.46 3.10
CA ARG A 89 6.71 -10.75 3.78
C ARG A 89 6.85 -10.52 5.27
N ILE A 90 5.89 -11.03 6.03
CA ILE A 90 5.85 -10.98 7.48
C ILE A 90 5.70 -12.41 7.95
N SER A 91 6.82 -13.02 8.35
CA SER A 91 6.87 -14.42 8.75
C SER A 91 6.27 -15.35 7.67
N TYR A 92 5.33 -16.22 8.03
CA TYR A 92 4.65 -17.18 7.15
C TYR A 92 3.63 -16.55 6.19
N THR A 93 3.34 -15.27 6.36
CA THR A 93 2.37 -14.53 5.55
C THR A 93 3.09 -13.61 4.59
N GLY A 94 2.58 -13.52 3.36
CA GLY A 94 3.08 -12.55 2.39
C GLY A 94 1.98 -11.88 1.59
N LYS A 95 2.33 -10.72 1.05
CA LYS A 95 1.46 -9.87 0.25
C LYS A 95 2.22 -9.34 -0.96
N TYR A 96 1.67 -9.59 -2.14
CA TYR A 96 2.06 -8.92 -3.36
C TYR A 96 1.04 -7.85 -3.69
N SER A 97 1.48 -6.64 -3.98
CA SER A 97 0.59 -5.53 -4.34
C SER A 97 1.12 -4.80 -5.56
N VAL A 98 0.22 -4.43 -6.46
CA VAL A 98 0.51 -3.66 -7.66
C VAL A 98 -0.47 -2.51 -7.74
N PHE A 99 0.04 -1.30 -7.92
CA PHE A 99 -0.75 -0.07 -8.00
C PHE A 99 -0.36 0.73 -9.25
N GLY A 100 -1.36 1.17 -10.01
CA GLY A 100 -1.25 2.17 -11.04
C GLY A 100 -1.75 3.52 -10.51
N ASN A 101 -1.01 4.58 -10.80
CA ASN A 101 -1.29 5.94 -10.36
C ASN A 101 -1.39 6.86 -11.56
N ALA A 102 -2.36 7.76 -11.53
CA ALA A 102 -2.49 8.85 -12.48
C ALA A 102 -2.69 10.16 -11.73
N ALA A 103 -2.04 11.22 -12.18
CA ALA A 103 -2.21 12.56 -11.66
C ALA A 103 -2.51 13.55 -12.78
N VAL A 104 -3.43 14.46 -12.56
CA VAL A 104 -3.71 15.61 -13.42
C VAL A 104 -3.21 16.86 -12.73
N LYS A 105 -2.41 17.65 -13.45
CA LYS A 105 -1.83 18.90 -12.96
C LYS A 105 -2.49 20.08 -13.64
N LEU A 106 -3.12 20.92 -12.83
CA LEU A 106 -3.88 22.10 -13.21
C LEU A 106 -3.07 23.34 -12.81
N PRO A 107 -2.40 24.03 -13.75
CA PRO A 107 -1.77 25.30 -13.46
C PRO A 107 -2.86 26.33 -13.13
N VAL A 108 -2.85 26.84 -11.91
CA VAL A 108 -3.83 27.83 -11.40
C VAL A 108 -3.26 29.26 -11.39
N SER A 109 -1.94 29.39 -11.48
CA SER A 109 -1.23 30.66 -11.66
C SER A 109 0.12 30.40 -12.34
N GLU A 110 0.95 31.45 -12.53
CA GLU A 110 2.30 31.29 -13.11
C GLU A 110 3.24 30.45 -12.23
N THR A 111 2.99 30.39 -10.91
CA THR A 111 3.83 29.66 -9.94
C THR A 111 3.10 28.52 -9.23
N GLY A 112 1.76 28.50 -9.30
CA GLY A 112 0.91 27.57 -8.58
C GLY A 112 0.36 26.47 -9.48
N VAL A 113 0.54 25.21 -9.05
CA VAL A 113 -0.04 24.04 -9.73
C VAL A 113 -0.85 23.24 -8.71
N LEU A 114 -2.14 23.11 -8.96
CA LEU A 114 -3.01 22.18 -8.24
C LEU A 114 -2.90 20.80 -8.89
N SER A 115 -2.66 19.76 -8.10
CA SER A 115 -2.56 18.39 -8.62
C SER A 115 -3.63 17.50 -7.99
N LEU A 116 -4.33 16.73 -8.83
CA LEU A 116 -5.34 15.75 -8.43
C LEU A 116 -4.85 14.38 -8.86
N GLY A 117 -4.89 13.40 -7.96
CA GLY A 117 -4.39 12.05 -8.20
C GLY A 117 -5.45 11.00 -7.94
N MET A 118 -5.30 9.86 -8.62
CA MET A 118 -6.08 8.65 -8.41
C MET A 118 -5.14 7.46 -8.48
N ALA A 119 -5.32 6.51 -7.56
CA ALA A 119 -4.65 5.22 -7.59
C ALA A 119 -5.68 4.10 -7.76
N ILE A 120 -5.27 3.08 -8.49
CA ILE A 120 -5.96 1.80 -8.51
C ILE A 120 -4.94 0.71 -8.29
N GLY A 121 -5.24 -0.22 -7.40
CA GLY A 121 -4.36 -1.33 -7.15
C GLY A 121 -5.09 -2.63 -6.94
N ALA A 122 -4.33 -3.70 -6.99
CA ALA A 122 -4.74 -5.00 -6.56
C ALA A 122 -3.64 -5.60 -5.69
N TYR A 123 -4.04 -6.42 -4.73
CA TYR A 123 -3.12 -7.19 -3.93
C TYR A 123 -3.58 -8.63 -3.78
N ARG A 124 -2.59 -9.52 -3.73
CA ARG A 124 -2.76 -10.92 -3.38
C ARG A 124 -2.13 -11.14 -2.02
N HIS A 125 -2.90 -11.69 -1.11
CA HIS A 125 -2.45 -12.17 0.19
C HIS A 125 -2.32 -13.70 0.14
N TYR A 126 -1.21 -14.23 0.67
CA TYR A 126 -0.96 -15.67 0.75
C TYR A 126 -0.38 -16.04 2.12
N ILE A 127 -0.64 -17.27 2.54
CA ILE A 127 -0.15 -17.82 3.82
C ILE A 127 0.48 -19.18 3.54
N HIS A 128 1.75 -19.35 3.93
CA HIS A 128 2.46 -20.63 3.89
C HIS A 128 2.14 -21.43 5.16
N SER A 129 1.10 -22.26 5.09
CA SER A 129 0.63 -23.08 6.21
C SER A 129 1.59 -24.23 6.56
N ASP A 130 2.45 -24.63 5.61
CA ASP A 130 3.46 -25.70 5.72
C ASP A 130 4.67 -25.34 6.60
N GLN A 131 4.86 -24.06 6.90
CA GLN A 131 5.98 -23.54 7.70
C GLN A 131 5.56 -23.15 9.13
N VAL A 132 4.26 -23.23 9.44
CA VAL A 132 3.76 -22.90 10.77
C VAL A 132 4.16 -24.00 11.75
N ARG A 133 4.90 -23.65 12.81
CA ARG A 133 5.16 -24.58 13.91
C ARG A 133 3.88 -24.77 14.73
N ILE A 134 3.13 -25.81 14.39
CA ILE A 134 1.89 -26.19 15.07
C ILE A 134 2.24 -26.79 16.45
N ILE A 135 1.67 -26.22 17.52
CA ILE A 135 1.81 -26.74 18.89
C ILE A 135 0.64 -27.67 19.23
N ASP A 136 -0.55 -27.40 18.68
CA ASP A 136 -1.77 -28.17 18.82
C ASP A 136 -2.38 -28.39 17.42
N GLU A 137 -2.44 -29.65 16.99
CA GLU A 137 -2.88 -30.03 15.63
C GLU A 137 -4.38 -29.79 15.39
N ASP A 138 -5.18 -29.68 16.45
CA ASP A 138 -6.64 -29.50 16.37
C ASP A 138 -7.08 -28.04 16.60
N ASP A 139 -6.17 -27.07 16.61
CA ASP A 139 -6.51 -25.66 16.85
C ASP A 139 -7.24 -25.03 15.64
N PRO A 140 -8.54 -24.68 15.77
CA PRO A 140 -9.33 -24.12 14.67
C PRO A 140 -8.92 -22.69 14.27
N SER A 141 -8.02 -22.04 15.03
CA SER A 141 -7.50 -20.72 14.72
C SER A 141 -6.32 -20.72 13.75
N ILE A 142 -5.78 -21.90 13.40
CA ILE A 142 -4.70 -22.03 12.42
C ILE A 142 -5.24 -21.75 11.01
N PRO A 143 -4.72 -20.74 10.29
CA PRO A 143 -5.19 -20.45 8.95
C PRO A 143 -4.81 -21.59 7.98
N GLN A 144 -5.80 -22.29 7.45
CA GLN A 144 -5.60 -23.12 6.27
C GLN A 144 -5.38 -22.20 5.07
N GLY A 145 -4.27 -22.42 4.34
CA GLY A 145 -3.75 -21.54 3.30
C GLY A 145 -4.85 -20.96 2.39
N ASN A 146 -5.19 -19.70 2.63
CA ASN A 146 -6.16 -18.94 1.85
C ASN A 146 -5.40 -17.92 1.00
N ASP A 147 -5.56 -18.04 -0.32
CA ASP A 147 -5.16 -17.03 -1.28
C ASP A 147 -6.34 -16.06 -1.47
N GLU A 148 -6.18 -14.82 -1.03
CA GLU A 148 -7.19 -13.78 -1.20
C GLU A 148 -6.69 -12.72 -2.20
N PHE A 149 -7.47 -12.48 -3.25
CA PHE A 149 -7.22 -11.43 -4.23
C PHE A 149 -8.21 -10.29 -4.03
N VAL A 150 -7.71 -9.08 -3.81
CA VAL A 150 -8.53 -7.90 -3.55
C VAL A 150 -8.13 -6.78 -4.50
N VAL A 151 -9.13 -6.10 -5.06
CA VAL A 151 -8.96 -4.88 -5.85
C VAL A 151 -9.31 -3.69 -4.97
N LYS A 152 -8.43 -2.69 -4.92
CA LYS A 152 -8.54 -1.51 -4.06
C LYS A 152 -8.39 -0.22 -4.87
N PRO A 153 -9.41 0.66 -4.92
CA PRO A 153 -9.23 2.04 -5.32
C PRO A 153 -8.64 2.84 -4.14
N ASP A 154 -7.61 3.66 -4.39
CA ASP A 154 -6.95 4.54 -3.41
C ASP A 154 -6.88 6.01 -3.90
#